data_AF-A0A8C6XP76-F1
#
_entry.id   AF-A0A8C6XP76-F1
#
_cell.length_a   1.000
_cell.length_b   1.000
_cell.length_c   1.000
_cell.angle_alpha   90.00
_cell.angle_beta   90.00
_cell.angle_gamma   90.00
#
_symmetry.space_group_name_H-M   'P 1'
#
loop_
_entity.id
_entity.type
_entity.pdbx_description
1 polymer ?
#
loop_
_entity_poly.entity_id
_entity_poly.type
_entity_poly.pdbx_seq_one_letter_code
_entity_poly.pdbx_strand_id
1 'polypeptide(L)'
;METKEDLRRKLHQAKKDKLDITAKHNAELSNYESQIARLRAEVEKGEAVRQSLEYELAVARKEVGIERYSSEEKLETIRALQQKLNEAEKAFHINKSQWDEKQLRLINELSEKELLIGTCHAEYETLLKERMRLDEILKESTSTVQNVHKKMQELEREHSGCSEALRRQASELQFSAERETRLRKELELAMARVKKLEENIEAERAAHLESKFNSEIIQLRIRDLEGALQVEKASQAEAISDLEMFKGKFREVENAYEREKRNAHESLEKFSTLQREHLAANEQLNEEIEEKEKVIKDLSETLQDNEKSYKELQAELLLTRKRQAFLAETCENNVRELESLLDSFTMSSQWTAGIHKDKDKPPSFTLVLETLRCTLTDYQNKQEEASNELEKMTVLSEKMAKELEASQYQLRSQTQELQVKHDSLADTKKELNNLQTKCADRESLIATLKMELQNVLHCLEKEKAYCTEYKNEIQKLTEAYEKDTEEKLTFLHTLYQHLVAGCVLIKKSEGILDKFSWSELCTVLQENVDTLILDLNKANEKVSHLEYVCKNKSDTMKEIQQTQEETLKKFAEQMKAQESCWLKQKKDLEQQYSVLLGEVHTRAQVQYFCQETINF
;
A
#
# COMPACT_ATOMS: atom_id res chain seq x y z
N MET A 1 37.98 179.00 -147.56
CA MET A 1 37.06 178.20 -146.72
C MET A 1 37.58 176.77 -146.67
N GLU A 2 37.17 175.96 -145.68
CA GLU A 2 37.84 174.72 -145.21
C GLU A 2 38.66 173.96 -146.28
N THR A 3 39.98 173.87 -146.07
CA THR A 3 40.90 173.19 -146.98
C THR A 3 41.14 171.73 -146.58
N LYS A 4 41.61 170.93 -147.55
CA LYS A 4 41.77 169.47 -147.49
C LYS A 4 42.57 168.97 -146.28
N GLU A 5 43.47 169.78 -145.74
CA GLU A 5 44.30 169.53 -144.56
C GLU A 5 43.51 169.43 -143.25
N ASP A 6 42.44 170.21 -143.05
CA ASP A 6 41.66 170.15 -141.81
C ASP A 6 40.82 168.86 -141.74
N LEU A 7 40.25 168.42 -142.87
CA LEU A 7 39.58 167.13 -142.96
C LEU A 7 40.56 165.96 -142.79
N ARG A 8 41.79 166.06 -143.28
CA ARG A 8 42.86 165.08 -143.01
C ARG A 8 43.20 165.00 -141.53
N ARG A 9 43.34 166.14 -140.82
CA ARG A 9 43.60 166.16 -139.37
C ARG A 9 42.42 165.60 -138.57
N LYS A 10 41.17 165.98 -138.88
CA LYS A 10 39.96 165.40 -138.27
C LYS A 10 39.88 163.87 -138.49
N LEU A 11 40.19 163.38 -139.69
CA LEU A 11 40.20 161.95 -140.01
C LEU A 11 41.32 161.17 -139.29
N HIS A 12 42.52 161.74 -139.17
CA HIS A 12 43.61 161.12 -138.40
C HIS A 12 43.29 161.05 -136.91
N GLN A 13 42.68 162.09 -136.34
CA GLN A 13 42.23 162.08 -134.95
C GLN A 13 41.17 161.00 -134.74
N ALA A 14 40.09 160.98 -135.55
CA ALA A 14 39.05 159.95 -135.44
C ALA A 14 39.57 158.51 -135.65
N LYS A 15 40.61 158.31 -136.48
CA LYS A 15 41.29 157.01 -136.60
C LYS A 15 42.09 156.64 -135.33
N LYS A 16 42.75 157.61 -134.71
CA LYS A 16 43.45 157.41 -133.42
C LYS A 16 42.45 157.10 -132.31
N ASP A 17 41.39 157.90 -132.18
CA ASP A 17 40.35 157.71 -131.16
C ASP A 17 39.67 156.33 -131.32
N LYS A 18 39.40 155.90 -132.57
CA LYS A 18 38.90 154.54 -132.84
C LYS A 18 39.90 153.46 -132.39
N LEU A 19 41.20 153.64 -132.63
CA LEU A 19 42.23 152.69 -132.18
C LEU A 19 42.31 152.64 -130.65
N ASP A 20 42.33 153.78 -129.96
CA ASP A 20 42.36 153.87 -128.49
C ASP A 20 41.10 153.25 -127.86
N ILE A 21 39.91 153.44 -128.45
CA ILE A 21 38.66 152.78 -128.04
C ILE A 21 38.74 151.26 -128.27
N THR A 22 39.25 150.82 -129.43
CA THR A 22 39.39 149.38 -129.73
C THR A 22 40.41 148.71 -128.80
N ALA A 23 41.50 149.39 -128.48
CA ALA A 23 42.51 148.91 -127.55
C ALA A 23 41.97 148.78 -126.12
N LYS A 24 41.19 149.77 -125.65
CA LYS A 24 40.47 149.67 -124.37
C LYS A 24 39.48 148.51 -124.36
N HIS A 25 38.64 148.40 -125.38
CA HIS A 25 37.65 147.33 -125.45
C HIS A 25 38.28 145.93 -125.46
N ASN A 26 39.40 145.75 -126.18
CA ASN A 26 40.15 144.49 -126.18
C ASN A 26 40.81 144.20 -124.81
N ALA A 27 41.30 145.21 -124.11
CA ALA A 27 41.85 145.06 -122.75
C ALA A 27 40.75 144.72 -121.71
N GLU A 28 39.57 145.34 -121.85
CA GLU A 28 38.38 145.03 -121.05
C GLU A 28 37.88 143.61 -121.33
N LEU A 29 37.75 143.19 -122.60
CA LEU A 29 37.43 141.82 -122.99
C LEU A 29 38.41 140.81 -122.38
N SER A 30 39.72 141.00 -122.57
CA SER A 30 40.74 140.09 -122.03
C SER A 30 40.71 140.01 -120.49
N ASN A 31 40.38 141.11 -119.81
CA ASN A 31 40.16 141.13 -118.37
C ASN A 31 38.90 140.32 -117.97
N TYR A 32 37.78 140.48 -118.67
CA TYR A 32 36.57 139.69 -118.42
C TYR A 32 36.76 138.20 -118.75
N GLU A 33 37.46 137.86 -119.84
CA GLU A 33 37.83 136.48 -120.17
C GLU A 33 38.73 135.86 -119.10
N SER A 34 39.72 136.60 -118.58
CA SER A 34 40.55 136.17 -117.44
C SER A 34 39.73 135.94 -116.17
N GLN A 35 38.74 136.79 -115.89
CA GLN A 35 37.83 136.62 -114.76
C GLN A 35 36.91 135.42 -114.94
N ILE A 36 36.34 135.21 -116.13
CA ILE A 36 35.48 134.05 -116.46
C ILE A 36 36.28 132.74 -116.35
N ALA A 37 37.51 132.69 -116.86
CA ALA A 37 38.38 131.52 -116.74
C ALA A 37 38.70 131.21 -115.27
N ARG A 38 38.96 132.24 -114.45
CA ARG A 38 39.23 132.10 -113.01
C ARG A 38 38.00 131.61 -112.24
N LEU A 39 36.82 132.16 -112.52
CA LEU A 39 35.56 131.74 -111.91
C LEU A 39 35.19 130.30 -112.30
N ARG A 40 35.43 129.88 -113.56
CA ARG A 40 35.28 128.48 -113.98
C ARG A 40 36.20 127.55 -113.19
N ALA A 41 37.48 127.89 -113.08
CA ALA A 41 38.44 127.09 -112.30
C ALA A 41 38.08 127.01 -110.81
N GLU A 42 37.50 128.06 -110.21
CA GLU A 42 37.00 127.98 -108.83
C GLU A 42 35.72 127.15 -108.69
N VAL A 43 34.80 127.19 -109.67
CA VAL A 43 33.61 126.33 -109.71
C VAL A 43 34.01 124.86 -109.90
N GLU A 44 34.90 124.55 -110.85
CA GLU A 44 35.43 123.20 -111.08
C GLU A 44 36.15 122.64 -109.85
N LYS A 45 36.95 123.48 -109.17
CA LYS A 45 37.59 123.13 -107.89
C LYS A 45 36.58 122.91 -106.78
N GLY A 46 35.56 123.75 -106.66
CA GLY A 46 34.49 123.61 -105.68
C GLY A 46 33.64 122.36 -105.91
N GLU A 47 33.38 122.03 -107.17
CA GLU A 47 32.67 120.81 -107.59
C GLU A 47 33.50 119.54 -107.31
N ALA A 48 34.81 119.55 -107.59
CA ALA A 48 35.70 118.45 -107.21
C ALA A 48 35.76 118.26 -105.68
N VAL A 49 35.77 119.34 -104.90
CA VAL A 49 35.68 119.27 -103.43
C VAL A 49 34.32 118.73 -102.98
N ARG A 50 33.21 119.15 -103.60
CA ARG A 50 31.86 118.61 -103.32
C ARG A 50 31.80 117.11 -103.57
N GLN A 51 32.33 116.64 -104.69
CA GLN A 51 32.36 115.22 -105.05
C GLN A 51 33.26 114.40 -104.10
N SER A 52 34.41 114.94 -103.66
CA SER A 52 35.24 114.30 -102.62
C SER A 52 34.48 114.15 -101.31
N LEU A 53 33.86 115.23 -100.82
CA LEU A 53 33.09 115.22 -99.58
C LEU A 53 31.85 114.30 -99.66
N GLU A 54 31.19 114.20 -100.81
CA GLU A 54 30.08 113.27 -101.02
C GLU A 54 30.54 111.81 -101.04
N TYR A 55 31.71 111.51 -101.61
CA TYR A 55 32.34 110.19 -101.54
C TYR A 55 32.76 109.85 -100.09
N GLU A 56 33.43 110.77 -99.39
CA GLU A 56 33.82 110.63 -97.99
C GLU A 56 32.61 110.40 -97.08
N LEU A 57 31.51 111.13 -97.29
CA LEU A 57 30.24 110.91 -96.59
C LEU A 57 29.59 109.56 -96.93
N ALA A 58 29.70 109.09 -98.18
CA ALA A 58 29.19 107.77 -98.57
C ALA A 58 30.01 106.62 -97.94
N VAL A 59 31.34 106.76 -97.89
CA VAL A 59 32.25 105.84 -97.20
C VAL A 59 31.95 105.82 -95.70
N ALA A 60 31.93 106.98 -95.04
CA ALA A 60 31.64 107.08 -93.60
C ALA A 60 30.25 106.51 -93.24
N ARG A 61 29.22 106.74 -94.08
CA ARG A 61 27.90 106.12 -93.89
C ARG A 61 27.93 104.59 -94.03
N LYS A 62 28.73 104.06 -94.95
CA LYS A 62 28.91 102.61 -95.13
C LYS A 62 29.66 102.00 -93.94
N GLU A 63 30.71 102.65 -93.46
CA GLU A 63 31.51 102.22 -92.31
C GLU A 63 30.69 102.25 -91.01
N VAL A 64 29.96 103.34 -90.75
CA VAL A 64 29.00 103.42 -89.63
C VAL A 64 27.90 102.37 -89.75
N GLY A 65 27.43 102.07 -90.97
CA GLY A 65 26.48 100.98 -91.21
C GLY A 65 27.04 99.60 -90.86
N ILE A 66 28.28 99.31 -91.30
CA ILE A 66 28.98 98.06 -90.99
C ILE A 66 29.21 97.94 -89.48
N GLU A 67 29.72 98.98 -88.81
CA GLU A 67 29.97 98.91 -87.37
C GLU A 67 28.66 98.84 -86.56
N ARG A 68 27.56 99.41 -87.06
CA ARG A 68 26.24 99.22 -86.43
C ARG A 68 25.76 97.77 -86.53
N TYR A 69 25.81 97.15 -87.71
CA TYR A 69 25.44 95.73 -87.84
C TYR A 69 26.35 94.81 -87.02
N SER A 70 27.66 95.07 -87.04
CA SER A 70 28.67 94.44 -86.17
C SER A 70 28.32 94.60 -84.68
N SER A 71 27.85 95.78 -84.26
CA SER A 71 27.40 96.05 -82.89
C SER A 71 26.07 95.35 -82.55
N GLU A 72 25.13 95.30 -83.48
CA GLU A 72 23.85 94.60 -83.32
C GLU A 72 24.06 93.08 -83.21
N GLU A 73 24.95 92.48 -84.01
CA GLU A 73 25.35 91.07 -83.93
C GLU A 73 26.11 90.73 -82.62
N LYS A 74 27.01 91.62 -82.19
CA LYS A 74 27.67 91.52 -80.86
C LYS A 74 26.65 91.58 -79.72
N LEU A 75 25.65 92.48 -79.81
CA LEU A 75 24.60 92.58 -78.79
C LEU A 75 23.69 91.35 -78.77
N GLU A 76 23.35 90.78 -79.93
CA GLU A 76 22.50 89.58 -80.00
C GLU A 76 23.24 88.33 -79.51
N THR A 77 24.54 88.19 -79.80
CA THR A 77 25.37 87.14 -79.20
C THR A 77 25.56 87.33 -77.70
N ILE A 78 25.70 88.56 -77.20
CA ILE A 78 25.71 88.84 -75.75
C ILE A 78 24.38 88.44 -75.09
N ARG A 79 23.23 88.78 -75.69
CA ARG A 79 21.90 88.36 -75.21
C ARG A 79 21.77 86.84 -75.15
N ALA A 80 22.18 86.15 -76.22
CA ALA A 80 22.14 84.68 -76.28
C ALA A 80 23.07 84.02 -75.25
N LEU A 81 24.24 84.62 -74.97
CA LEU A 81 25.14 84.16 -73.91
C LEU A 81 24.57 84.43 -72.51
N GLN A 82 23.94 85.59 -72.27
CA GLN A 82 23.26 85.88 -71.00
C GLN A 82 22.06 84.95 -70.76
N GLN A 83 21.28 84.62 -71.80
CA GLN A 83 20.21 83.63 -71.68
C GLN A 83 20.78 82.26 -71.30
N LYS A 84 21.82 81.77 -72.00
CA LYS A 84 22.48 80.50 -71.67
C LYS A 84 23.10 80.47 -70.28
N LEU A 85 23.65 81.60 -69.81
CA LEU A 85 24.14 81.74 -68.44
C LEU A 85 22.99 81.61 -67.43
N ASN A 86 21.90 82.35 -67.61
CA ASN A 86 20.71 82.29 -66.75
C ASN A 86 20.07 80.89 -66.73
N GLU A 87 20.11 80.16 -67.85
CA GLU A 87 19.63 78.77 -67.96
C GLU A 87 20.57 77.79 -67.24
N ALA A 88 21.89 77.95 -67.40
CA ALA A 88 22.89 77.15 -66.70
C ALA A 88 22.89 77.38 -65.18
N GLU A 89 22.71 78.62 -64.72
CA GLU A 89 22.56 78.97 -63.30
C GLU A 89 21.31 78.33 -62.70
N LYS A 90 20.15 78.41 -63.39
CA LYS A 90 18.93 77.72 -62.96
C LYS A 90 19.12 76.20 -62.88
N ALA A 91 19.74 75.59 -63.89
CA ALA A 91 20.03 74.17 -63.90
C ALA A 91 20.99 73.76 -62.76
N PHE A 92 22.01 74.58 -62.48
CA PHE A 92 22.93 74.41 -61.35
C PHE A 92 22.20 74.49 -60.00
N HIS A 93 21.33 75.49 -59.80
CA HIS A 93 20.55 75.62 -58.57
C HIS A 93 19.57 74.46 -58.37
N ILE A 94 18.89 73.99 -59.42
CA ILE A 94 18.01 72.82 -59.38
C ILE A 94 18.82 71.56 -59.04
N ASN A 95 19.91 71.29 -59.75
CA ASN A 95 20.77 70.13 -59.49
C ASN A 95 21.35 70.17 -58.07
N LYS A 96 21.78 71.34 -57.59
CA LYS A 96 22.25 71.49 -56.21
C LYS A 96 21.15 71.16 -55.21
N SER A 97 19.95 71.72 -55.36
CA SER A 97 18.82 71.43 -54.46
C SER A 97 18.45 69.94 -54.44
N GLN A 98 18.54 69.25 -55.59
CA GLN A 98 18.32 67.80 -55.68
C GLN A 98 19.44 66.99 -55.01
N TRP A 99 20.69 67.43 -55.11
CA TRP A 99 21.82 66.81 -54.40
C TRP A 99 21.72 67.01 -52.88
N ASP A 100 21.41 68.22 -52.43
CA ASP A 100 21.23 68.55 -51.01
C ASP A 100 20.06 67.74 -50.41
N GLU A 101 18.93 67.61 -51.11
CA GLU A 101 17.79 66.77 -50.69
C GLU A 101 18.12 65.27 -50.70
N LYS A 102 18.86 64.78 -51.70
CA LYS A 102 19.31 63.38 -51.76
C LYS A 102 20.30 63.05 -50.64
N GLN A 103 21.21 63.97 -50.31
CA GLN A 103 22.14 63.82 -49.19
C GLN A 103 21.37 63.79 -47.86
N LEU A 104 20.38 64.66 -47.66
CA LEU A 104 19.55 64.66 -46.46
C LEU A 104 18.76 63.35 -46.32
N ARG A 105 18.19 62.82 -47.40
CA ARG A 105 17.51 61.51 -47.39
C ARG A 105 18.45 60.37 -46.97
N LEU A 106 19.66 60.31 -47.54
CA LEU A 106 20.65 59.30 -47.17
C LEU A 106 21.11 59.41 -45.70
N ILE A 107 21.22 60.62 -45.16
CA ILE A 107 21.53 60.85 -43.74
C ILE A 107 20.39 60.34 -42.84
N ASN A 108 19.13 60.63 -43.20
CA ASN A 108 17.96 60.14 -42.46
C ASN A 108 17.90 58.60 -42.51
N GLU A 109 17.99 58.00 -43.70
CA GLU A 109 18.00 56.56 -43.91
C GLU A 109 19.10 55.86 -43.09
N LEU A 110 20.31 56.42 -43.02
CA LEU A 110 21.39 55.91 -42.18
C LEU A 110 21.02 55.98 -40.69
N SER A 111 20.52 57.12 -40.20
CA SER A 111 20.14 57.27 -38.78
C SER A 111 18.99 56.34 -38.36
N GLU A 112 18.06 56.04 -39.27
CA GLU A 112 17.02 55.02 -39.05
C GLU A 112 17.61 53.60 -38.96
N LYS A 113 18.64 53.27 -39.76
CA LYS A 113 19.33 51.97 -39.64
C LYS A 113 20.16 51.88 -38.37
N GLU A 114 20.86 52.94 -37.98
CA GLU A 114 21.62 53.00 -36.73
C GLU A 114 20.71 52.81 -35.51
N LEU A 115 19.54 53.47 -35.49
CA LEU A 115 18.53 53.31 -34.44
C LEU A 115 17.98 51.87 -34.39
N LEU A 116 17.68 51.28 -35.55
CA LEU A 116 17.20 49.89 -35.65
C LEU A 116 18.26 48.88 -35.15
N ILE A 117 19.52 49.07 -35.55
CA ILE A 117 20.65 48.24 -35.08
C ILE A 117 20.81 48.36 -33.55
N GLY A 118 20.71 49.57 -33.01
CA GLY A 118 20.75 49.81 -31.56
C GLY A 118 19.60 49.10 -30.81
N THR A 119 18.38 49.12 -31.37
CA THR A 119 17.20 48.45 -30.81
C THR A 119 17.39 46.93 -30.82
N CYS A 120 17.72 46.34 -31.97
CA CYS A 120 17.94 44.89 -32.09
C CYS A 120 19.12 44.40 -31.23
N HIS A 121 20.17 45.22 -31.03
CA HIS A 121 21.26 44.87 -30.12
C HIS A 121 20.82 44.89 -28.65
N ALA A 122 20.01 45.88 -28.24
CA ALA A 122 19.44 45.93 -26.90
C ALA A 122 18.50 44.74 -26.61
N GLU A 123 17.67 44.35 -27.57
CA GLU A 123 16.82 43.15 -27.51
C GLU A 123 17.65 41.86 -27.40
N TYR A 124 18.68 41.71 -28.23
CA TYR A 124 19.62 40.59 -28.12
C TYR A 124 20.27 40.51 -26.73
N GLU A 125 20.67 41.66 -26.17
CA GLU A 125 21.26 41.75 -24.84
C GLU A 125 20.28 41.42 -23.70
N THR A 126 18.97 41.62 -23.85
CA THR A 126 17.98 41.16 -22.85
C THR A 126 17.71 39.67 -22.99
N LEU A 127 17.57 39.15 -24.21
CA LEU A 127 17.40 37.72 -24.49
C LEU A 127 18.61 36.88 -24.02
N LEU A 128 19.82 37.41 -24.17
CA LEU A 128 21.05 36.78 -23.68
C LEU A 128 21.04 36.63 -22.14
N LYS A 129 20.54 37.65 -21.42
CA LYS A 129 20.44 37.65 -19.95
C LYS A 129 19.36 36.68 -19.46
N GLU A 130 18.19 36.66 -20.08
CA GLU A 130 17.14 35.69 -19.74
C GLU A 130 17.56 34.25 -20.09
N ARG A 131 18.30 34.01 -21.19
CA ARG A 131 18.86 32.67 -21.46
C ARG A 131 19.81 32.23 -20.35
N MET A 132 20.73 33.08 -19.90
CA MET A 132 21.65 32.75 -18.79
C MET A 132 20.91 32.47 -17.48
N ARG A 133 19.85 33.24 -17.19
CA ARG A 133 18.97 33.00 -16.04
C ARG A 133 18.25 31.65 -16.12
N LEU A 134 17.73 31.28 -17.28
CA LEU A 134 17.11 29.98 -17.51
C LEU A 134 18.15 28.84 -17.42
N ASP A 135 19.37 29.04 -17.94
CA ASP A 135 20.50 28.11 -17.80
C ASP A 135 20.87 27.86 -16.32
N GLU A 136 20.71 28.85 -15.43
CA GLU A 136 20.92 28.71 -13.98
C GLU A 136 19.76 27.98 -13.29
N ILE A 137 18.51 28.37 -13.57
CA ILE A 137 17.31 27.71 -13.03
C ILE A 137 17.27 26.22 -13.44
N LEU A 138 17.66 25.89 -14.68
CA LEU A 138 17.74 24.50 -15.14
C LEU A 138 18.83 23.69 -14.40
N LYS A 139 19.97 24.29 -14.06
CA LYS A 139 21.01 23.64 -13.24
C LYS A 139 20.55 23.39 -11.81
N GLU A 140 19.88 24.37 -11.19
CA GLU A 140 19.31 24.22 -9.85
C GLU A 140 18.19 23.17 -9.82
N SER A 141 17.28 23.21 -10.80
CA SER A 141 16.25 22.18 -10.97
C SER A 141 16.85 20.78 -11.17
N THR A 142 17.90 20.65 -11.99
CA THR A 142 18.60 19.37 -12.18
C THR A 142 19.25 18.89 -10.87
N SER A 143 19.87 19.78 -10.09
CA SER A 143 20.47 19.47 -8.79
C SER A 143 19.43 19.02 -7.75
N THR A 144 18.29 19.71 -7.67
CA THR A 144 17.19 19.34 -6.76
C THR A 144 16.55 18.00 -7.14
N VAL A 145 16.32 17.73 -8.43
CA VAL A 145 15.83 16.43 -8.92
C VAL A 145 16.82 15.30 -8.59
N GLN A 146 18.13 15.50 -8.78
CA GLN A 146 19.15 14.52 -8.39
C GLN A 146 19.19 14.26 -6.87
N ASN A 147 18.96 15.28 -6.05
CA ASN A 147 18.87 15.16 -4.59
C ASN A 147 17.62 14.36 -4.16
N VAL A 148 16.45 14.69 -4.73
CA VAL A 148 15.20 13.94 -4.52
C VAL A 148 15.35 12.48 -4.96
N HIS A 149 15.97 12.21 -6.10
CA HIS A 149 16.17 10.84 -6.58
C HIS A 149 17.07 10.01 -5.65
N LYS A 150 18.14 10.60 -5.08
CA LYS A 150 18.98 9.93 -4.06
C LYS A 150 18.19 9.60 -2.80
N LYS A 151 17.39 10.53 -2.29
CA LYS A 151 16.51 10.32 -1.13
C LYS A 151 15.44 9.24 -1.40
N MET A 152 14.93 9.16 -2.62
CA MET A 152 14.01 8.10 -3.04
C MET A 152 14.69 6.73 -2.97
N GLN A 153 15.90 6.60 -3.53
CA GLN A 153 16.70 5.37 -3.45
C GLN A 153 17.13 5.01 -2.01
N GLU A 154 17.24 5.99 -1.10
CA GLU A 154 17.47 5.77 0.32
C GLU A 154 16.23 5.18 0.99
N LEU A 155 15.06 5.82 0.80
CA LEU A 155 13.78 5.35 1.33
C LEU A 155 13.35 3.98 0.76
N GLU A 156 13.63 3.68 -0.51
CA GLU A 156 13.38 2.36 -1.11
C GLU A 156 14.22 1.25 -0.44
N ARG A 157 15.48 1.54 -0.09
CA ARG A 157 16.35 0.61 0.65
C ARG A 157 15.92 0.42 2.10
N GLU A 158 15.48 1.49 2.76
CA GLU A 158 14.93 1.40 4.11
C GLU A 158 13.61 0.61 4.12
N HIS A 159 12.68 0.94 3.23
CA HIS A 159 11.38 0.25 3.11
C HIS A 159 11.54 -1.24 2.77
N SER A 160 12.45 -1.60 1.85
CA SER A 160 12.73 -3.00 1.55
C SER A 160 13.35 -3.73 2.74
N GLY A 161 14.30 -3.12 3.46
CA GLY A 161 14.84 -3.65 4.71
C GLY A 161 13.77 -3.89 5.78
N CYS A 162 12.88 -2.93 6.01
CA CYS A 162 11.75 -3.06 6.92
C CYS A 162 10.77 -4.16 6.48
N SER A 163 10.46 -4.26 5.17
CA SER A 163 9.61 -5.32 4.61
C SER A 163 10.19 -6.71 4.85
N GLU A 164 11.49 -6.90 4.69
CA GLU A 164 12.13 -8.18 5.02
C GLU A 164 12.15 -8.46 6.52
N ALA A 165 12.41 -7.46 7.37
CA ALA A 165 12.38 -7.62 8.82
C ALA A 165 10.98 -8.08 9.31
N LEU A 166 9.92 -7.45 8.79
CA LEU A 166 8.53 -7.84 9.05
C LEU A 166 8.25 -9.27 8.56
N ARG A 167 8.76 -9.65 7.38
CA ARG A 167 8.63 -11.01 6.82
C ARG A 167 9.32 -12.07 7.68
N ARG A 168 10.49 -11.75 8.23
CA ARG A 168 11.21 -12.62 9.18
C ARG A 168 10.41 -12.80 10.48
N GLN A 169 9.92 -11.71 11.08
CA GLN A 169 9.07 -11.76 12.28
C GLN A 169 7.77 -12.54 12.05
N ALA A 170 7.09 -12.36 10.91
CA ALA A 170 5.89 -13.11 10.58
C ALA A 170 6.15 -14.63 10.48
N SER A 171 7.29 -15.02 9.91
CA SER A 171 7.72 -16.43 9.81
C SER A 171 8.04 -17.04 11.18
N GLU A 172 8.70 -16.27 12.06
CA GLU A 172 9.01 -16.68 13.43
C GLU A 172 7.74 -16.83 14.29
N LEU A 173 6.80 -15.89 14.16
CA LEU A 173 5.48 -15.98 14.79
C LEU A 173 4.70 -17.21 14.31
N GLN A 174 4.67 -17.48 12.99
CA GLN A 174 4.05 -18.68 12.45
C GLN A 174 4.68 -19.95 13.05
N PHE A 175 6.01 -20.08 13.04
CA PHE A 175 6.69 -21.23 13.64
C PHE A 175 6.39 -21.39 15.14
N SER A 176 6.27 -20.28 15.87
CA SER A 176 5.90 -20.29 17.29
C SER A 176 4.47 -20.81 17.51
N ALA A 177 3.51 -20.43 16.66
CA ALA A 177 2.13 -20.92 16.72
C ALA A 177 2.01 -22.40 16.30
N GLU A 178 2.78 -22.83 15.29
CA GLU A 178 2.92 -24.24 14.91
C GLU A 178 3.57 -25.09 16.01
N ARG A 179 4.44 -24.50 16.84
CA ARG A 179 4.99 -25.16 18.04
C ARG A 179 3.97 -25.19 19.19
N GLU A 180 3.28 -24.08 19.45
CA GLU A 180 2.27 -23.99 20.51
C GLU A 180 1.10 -24.97 20.27
N THR A 181 0.61 -25.06 19.03
CA THR A 181 -0.46 -25.99 18.65
C THR A 181 -0.06 -27.47 18.73
N ARG A 182 1.24 -27.80 18.63
CA ARG A 182 1.76 -29.15 18.94
C ARG A 182 1.78 -29.40 20.45
N LEU A 183 2.38 -28.50 21.22
CA LEU A 183 2.45 -28.58 22.68
C LEU A 183 1.05 -28.65 23.33
N ARG A 184 0.06 -27.96 22.78
CA ARG A 184 -1.33 -28.02 23.25
C ARG A 184 -1.95 -29.40 23.07
N LYS A 185 -1.73 -30.06 21.92
CA LYS A 185 -2.15 -31.45 21.67
C LYS A 185 -1.43 -32.45 22.57
N GLU A 186 -0.13 -32.25 22.82
CA GLU A 186 0.65 -33.07 23.76
C GLU A 186 0.11 -32.94 25.19
N LEU A 187 -0.28 -31.72 25.61
CA LEU A 187 -0.93 -31.46 26.90
C LEU A 187 -2.33 -32.10 26.99
N GLU A 188 -3.16 -31.97 25.95
CA GLU A 188 -4.49 -32.61 25.88
C GLU A 188 -4.38 -34.15 26.00
N LEU A 189 -3.42 -34.77 25.32
CA LEU A 189 -3.12 -36.20 25.42
C LEU A 189 -2.61 -36.60 26.82
N ALA A 190 -1.77 -35.76 27.44
CA ALA A 190 -1.29 -35.98 28.81
C ALA A 190 -2.44 -35.89 29.83
N MET A 191 -3.32 -34.89 29.71
CA MET A 191 -4.52 -34.75 30.55
C MET A 191 -5.48 -35.93 30.41
N ALA A 192 -5.73 -36.39 29.17
CA ALA A 192 -6.54 -37.58 28.94
C ALA A 192 -5.93 -38.85 29.56
N ARG A 193 -4.59 -38.98 29.55
CA ARG A 193 -3.88 -40.07 30.22
C ARG A 193 -3.97 -39.98 31.74
N VAL A 194 -3.86 -38.78 32.33
CA VAL A 194 -4.04 -38.57 33.77
C VAL A 194 -5.46 -38.97 34.19
N LYS A 195 -6.49 -38.47 33.51
CA LYS A 195 -7.89 -38.82 33.80
C LYS A 195 -8.15 -40.32 33.75
N LYS A 196 -7.58 -41.04 32.77
CA LYS A 196 -7.70 -42.51 32.69
C LYS A 196 -6.99 -43.22 33.86
N LEU A 197 -5.88 -42.68 34.36
CA LEU A 197 -5.21 -43.24 35.55
C LEU A 197 -6.02 -42.97 36.82
N GLU A 198 -6.66 -41.80 36.94
CA GLU A 198 -7.57 -41.49 38.05
C GLU A 198 -8.80 -42.41 38.04
N GLU A 199 -9.41 -42.63 36.87
CA GLU A 199 -10.52 -43.58 36.66
C GLU A 199 -10.11 -45.02 37.04
N ASN A 200 -8.92 -45.47 36.63
CA ASN A 200 -8.38 -46.78 37.02
C ASN A 200 -8.16 -46.88 38.54
N ILE A 201 -7.55 -45.86 39.17
CA ILE A 201 -7.27 -45.86 40.62
C ILE A 201 -8.57 -45.90 41.43
N GLU A 202 -9.63 -45.21 41.00
CA GLU A 202 -10.92 -45.27 41.69
C GLU A 202 -11.63 -46.61 41.48
N ALA A 203 -11.48 -47.24 40.32
CA ALA A 203 -11.95 -48.61 40.09
C ALA A 203 -11.20 -49.63 40.97
N GLU A 204 -9.88 -49.50 41.14
CA GLU A 204 -9.07 -50.33 42.05
C GLU A 204 -9.48 -50.12 43.52
N ARG A 205 -9.76 -48.88 43.94
CA ARG A 205 -10.30 -48.57 45.28
C ARG A 205 -11.66 -49.22 45.51
N ALA A 206 -12.58 -49.13 44.55
CA ALA A 206 -13.89 -49.75 44.62
C ALA A 206 -13.79 -51.29 44.74
N ALA A 207 -12.98 -51.94 43.89
CA ALA A 207 -12.75 -53.38 43.94
C ALA A 207 -12.06 -53.84 45.24
N HIS A 208 -11.13 -53.03 45.78
CA HIS A 208 -10.53 -53.29 47.09
C HIS A 208 -11.54 -53.18 48.24
N LEU A 209 -12.43 -52.19 48.22
CA LEU A 209 -13.50 -52.06 49.21
C LEU A 209 -14.50 -53.22 49.13
N GLU A 210 -14.92 -53.62 47.93
CA GLU A 210 -15.78 -54.78 47.71
C GLU A 210 -15.11 -56.08 48.24
N SER A 211 -13.84 -56.30 47.89
CA SER A 211 -13.04 -57.43 48.39
C SER A 211 -12.94 -57.43 49.93
N LYS A 212 -12.75 -56.26 50.56
CA LYS A 212 -12.73 -56.10 52.02
C LYS A 212 -14.08 -56.46 52.65
N PHE A 213 -15.19 -55.95 52.11
CA PHE A 213 -16.53 -56.30 52.61
C PHE A 213 -16.84 -57.80 52.44
N ASN A 214 -16.49 -58.40 51.30
CA ASN A 214 -16.65 -59.83 51.07
C ASN A 214 -15.81 -60.67 52.05
N SER A 215 -14.59 -60.23 52.38
CA SER A 215 -13.74 -60.86 53.41
C SER A 215 -14.36 -60.74 54.81
N GLU A 216 -14.93 -59.58 55.17
CA GLU A 216 -15.63 -59.38 56.44
C GLU A 216 -16.90 -60.25 56.55
N ILE A 217 -17.67 -60.40 55.47
CA ILE A 217 -18.83 -61.30 55.39
C ILE A 217 -18.40 -62.76 55.56
N ILE A 218 -17.30 -63.18 54.93
CA ILE A 218 -16.75 -64.54 55.10
C ILE A 218 -16.28 -64.77 56.54
N GLN A 219 -15.61 -63.79 57.18
CA GLN A 219 -15.18 -63.91 58.57
C GLN A 219 -16.37 -63.99 59.55
N LEU A 220 -17.42 -63.22 59.33
CA LEU A 220 -18.67 -63.35 60.09
C LEU A 220 -19.28 -64.74 59.90
N ARG A 221 -19.34 -65.23 58.66
CA ARG A 221 -19.90 -66.56 58.38
C ARG A 221 -19.08 -67.71 58.96
N ILE A 222 -17.75 -67.58 59.02
CA ILE A 222 -16.88 -68.53 59.73
C ILE A 222 -17.22 -68.52 61.22
N ARG A 223 -17.33 -67.34 61.85
CA ARG A 223 -17.69 -67.22 63.27
C ARG A 223 -19.06 -67.83 63.60
N ASP A 224 -20.06 -67.66 62.74
CA ASP A 224 -21.37 -68.31 62.88
C ASP A 224 -21.25 -69.83 62.86
N LEU A 225 -20.47 -70.38 61.92
CA LEU A 225 -20.25 -71.82 61.77
C LEU A 225 -19.41 -72.40 62.91
N GLU A 226 -18.42 -71.66 63.42
CA GLU A 226 -17.68 -72.01 64.62
C GLU A 226 -18.60 -72.04 65.85
N GLY A 227 -19.46 -71.03 66.02
CA GLY A 227 -20.46 -70.99 67.09
C GLY A 227 -21.42 -72.18 67.04
N ALA A 228 -21.98 -72.46 65.86
CA ALA A 228 -22.84 -73.64 65.64
C ALA A 228 -22.10 -74.96 65.92
N LEU A 229 -20.83 -75.08 65.50
CA LEU A 229 -20.01 -76.26 65.77
C LEU A 229 -19.70 -76.46 67.26
N GLN A 230 -19.57 -75.39 68.06
CA GLN A 230 -19.41 -75.54 69.51
C GLN A 230 -20.71 -75.95 70.20
N VAL A 231 -21.87 -75.47 69.73
CA VAL A 231 -23.19 -75.92 70.20
C VAL A 231 -23.41 -77.40 69.86
N GLU A 232 -23.10 -77.82 68.63
CA GLU A 232 -23.19 -79.21 68.20
C GLU A 232 -22.27 -80.12 69.03
N LYS A 233 -21.02 -79.69 69.31
CA LYS A 233 -20.10 -80.41 70.20
C LYS A 233 -20.61 -80.52 71.64
N ALA A 234 -21.25 -79.48 72.17
CA ALA A 234 -21.84 -79.52 73.50
C ALA A 234 -23.00 -80.53 73.55
N SER A 235 -23.92 -80.47 72.59
CA SER A 235 -25.02 -81.44 72.48
C SER A 235 -24.53 -82.87 72.23
N GLN A 236 -23.47 -83.05 71.45
CA GLN A 236 -22.82 -84.35 71.27
C GLN A 236 -22.19 -84.86 72.58
N ALA A 237 -21.57 -83.99 73.38
CA ALA A 237 -21.00 -84.36 74.67
C ALA A 237 -22.08 -84.75 75.70
N GLU A 238 -23.21 -84.03 75.71
CA GLU A 238 -24.40 -84.39 76.50
C GLU A 238 -24.94 -85.78 76.07
N ALA A 239 -25.14 -86.00 74.77
CA ALA A 239 -25.61 -87.29 74.23
C ALA A 239 -24.63 -88.45 74.48
N ILE A 240 -23.31 -88.19 74.53
CA ILE A 240 -22.30 -89.17 74.94
C ILE A 240 -22.43 -89.48 76.44
N SER A 241 -22.62 -88.46 77.28
CA SER A 241 -22.80 -88.65 78.73
C SER A 241 -24.07 -89.44 79.05
N ASP A 242 -25.17 -89.16 78.35
CA ASP A 242 -26.40 -89.98 78.41
C ASP A 242 -26.14 -91.43 77.97
N LEU A 243 -25.41 -91.65 76.87
CA LEU A 243 -25.05 -93.00 76.42
C LEU A 243 -24.16 -93.75 77.43
N GLU A 244 -23.27 -93.07 78.15
CA GLU A 244 -22.47 -93.66 79.23
C GLU A 244 -23.33 -93.98 80.46
N MET A 245 -24.27 -93.11 80.82
CA MET A 245 -25.27 -93.34 81.86
C MET A 245 -26.18 -94.54 81.53
N PHE A 246 -26.63 -94.67 80.27
CA PHE A 246 -27.38 -95.84 79.81
C PHE A 246 -26.52 -97.12 79.84
N LYS A 247 -25.26 -97.08 79.40
CA LYS A 247 -24.32 -98.21 79.53
C LYS A 247 -24.11 -98.62 80.99
N GLY A 248 -24.08 -97.67 81.92
CA GLY A 248 -24.08 -97.92 83.37
C GLY A 248 -25.30 -98.73 83.80
N LYS A 249 -26.50 -98.26 83.47
CA LYS A 249 -27.77 -98.96 83.77
C LYS A 249 -27.85 -100.35 83.14
N PHE A 250 -27.41 -100.52 81.89
CA PHE A 250 -27.34 -101.85 81.27
C PHE A 250 -26.42 -102.79 82.05
N ARG A 251 -25.24 -102.33 82.49
CA ARG A 251 -24.32 -103.12 83.31
C ARG A 251 -24.90 -103.45 84.69
N GLU A 252 -25.69 -102.57 85.28
CA GLU A 252 -26.43 -102.85 86.53
C GLU A 252 -27.48 -103.97 86.34
N VAL A 253 -28.19 -103.95 85.21
CA VAL A 253 -29.15 -105.00 84.82
C VAL A 253 -28.46 -106.32 84.50
N GLU A 254 -27.33 -106.33 83.78
CA GLU A 254 -26.50 -107.51 83.55
C GLU A 254 -25.99 -108.10 84.88
N ASN A 255 -25.51 -107.25 85.79
CA ASN A 255 -25.10 -107.67 87.14
C ASN A 255 -26.27 -108.17 88.01
N ALA A 256 -27.50 -107.72 87.76
CA ALA A 256 -28.70 -108.26 88.40
C ALA A 256 -29.07 -109.63 87.84
N TYR A 257 -29.03 -109.79 86.52
CA TYR A 257 -29.26 -111.05 85.83
C TYR A 257 -28.23 -112.13 86.22
N GLU A 258 -26.93 -111.80 86.24
CA GLU A 258 -25.87 -112.73 86.68
C GLU A 258 -25.86 -112.99 88.19
N ARG A 259 -26.52 -112.15 89.01
CA ARG A 259 -26.84 -112.50 90.41
C ARG A 259 -27.97 -113.52 90.44
N GLU A 260 -29.08 -113.26 89.75
CA GLU A 260 -30.26 -114.13 89.80
C GLU A 260 -30.00 -115.51 89.17
N LYS A 261 -29.20 -115.56 88.12
CA LYS A 261 -28.69 -116.80 87.50
C LYS A 261 -27.85 -117.64 88.48
N ARG A 262 -27.07 -117.01 89.38
CA ARG A 262 -26.35 -117.72 90.46
C ARG A 262 -27.30 -118.13 91.59
N ASN A 263 -28.22 -117.28 92.01
CA ASN A 263 -29.26 -117.62 93.00
C ASN A 263 -30.06 -118.87 92.55
N ALA A 264 -30.44 -118.93 91.26
CA ALA A 264 -31.12 -120.06 90.65
C ALA A 264 -30.24 -121.32 90.59
N HIS A 265 -28.95 -121.18 90.29
CA HIS A 265 -28.01 -122.31 90.26
C HIS A 265 -27.77 -122.90 91.67
N GLU A 266 -27.52 -122.06 92.69
CA GLU A 266 -27.43 -122.51 94.08
C GLU A 266 -28.73 -123.18 94.56
N SER A 267 -29.89 -122.69 94.09
CA SER A 267 -31.20 -123.29 94.42
C SER A 267 -31.37 -124.67 93.77
N LEU A 268 -30.84 -124.86 92.55
CA LEU A 268 -30.80 -126.15 91.87
C LEU A 268 -29.84 -127.13 92.57
N GLU A 269 -28.69 -126.67 93.07
CA GLU A 269 -27.78 -127.49 93.88
C GLU A 269 -28.41 -127.92 95.21
N LYS A 270 -29.11 -127.00 95.91
CA LYS A 270 -29.86 -127.29 97.14
C LYS A 270 -31.01 -128.29 96.88
N PHE A 271 -31.65 -128.23 95.71
CA PHE A 271 -32.62 -129.25 95.28
C PHE A 271 -31.94 -130.60 95.02
N SER A 272 -30.76 -130.62 94.37
CA SER A 272 -29.97 -131.85 94.14
C SER A 272 -29.49 -132.53 95.42
N THR A 273 -29.15 -131.77 96.48
CA THR A 273 -28.83 -132.37 97.80
C THR A 273 -30.06 -132.99 98.44
N LEU A 274 -31.18 -132.25 98.51
CA LEU A 274 -32.44 -132.78 99.04
C LEU A 274 -32.95 -134.01 98.27
N GLN A 275 -32.77 -134.04 96.94
CA GLN A 275 -33.12 -135.20 96.11
C GLN A 275 -32.26 -136.43 96.44
N ARG A 276 -30.95 -136.26 96.71
CA ARG A 276 -30.07 -137.35 97.16
C ARG A 276 -30.38 -137.80 98.58
N GLU A 277 -30.69 -136.88 99.48
CA GLU A 277 -31.10 -137.19 100.86
C GLU A 277 -32.41 -138.00 100.87
N HIS A 278 -33.39 -137.62 100.04
CA HIS A 278 -34.63 -138.39 99.85
C HIS A 278 -34.36 -139.76 99.21
N LEU A 279 -33.45 -139.88 98.24
CA LEU A 279 -33.10 -141.18 97.65
C LEU A 279 -32.45 -142.10 98.69
N ALA A 280 -31.46 -141.60 99.45
CA ALA A 280 -30.78 -142.38 100.49
C ALA A 280 -31.75 -142.82 101.61
N ALA A 281 -32.67 -141.95 102.05
CA ALA A 281 -33.71 -142.32 103.00
C ALA A 281 -34.68 -143.38 102.46
N ASN A 282 -34.96 -143.37 101.15
CA ASN A 282 -35.82 -144.36 100.49
C ASN A 282 -35.08 -145.69 100.24
N GLU A 283 -33.77 -145.68 100.02
CA GLU A 283 -32.93 -146.88 100.02
C GLU A 283 -32.89 -147.51 101.41
N GLN A 284 -32.66 -146.71 102.46
CA GLN A 284 -32.65 -147.16 103.85
C GLN A 284 -34.00 -147.75 104.32
N LEU A 285 -35.13 -147.16 103.88
CA LEU A 285 -36.46 -147.74 104.11
C LEU A 285 -36.69 -149.03 103.33
N ASN A 286 -36.11 -149.18 102.14
CA ASN A 286 -36.14 -150.46 101.41
C ASN A 286 -35.32 -151.55 102.10
N GLU A 287 -34.16 -151.23 102.67
CA GLU A 287 -33.36 -152.17 103.48
C GLU A 287 -34.15 -152.64 104.71
N GLU A 288 -34.83 -151.73 105.42
CA GLU A 288 -35.74 -152.12 106.49
C GLU A 288 -36.88 -153.01 105.97
N ILE A 289 -37.47 -152.71 104.80
CA ILE A 289 -38.53 -153.56 104.21
C ILE A 289 -38.01 -154.95 103.87
N GLU A 290 -36.82 -155.10 103.27
CA GLU A 290 -36.24 -156.42 102.98
C GLU A 290 -35.97 -157.23 104.26
N GLU A 291 -35.50 -156.61 105.35
CA GLU A 291 -35.40 -157.29 106.65
C GLU A 291 -36.77 -157.73 107.17
N LYS A 292 -37.82 -156.90 107.05
CA LYS A 292 -39.17 -157.24 107.48
C LYS A 292 -39.75 -158.37 106.63
N GLU A 293 -39.57 -158.35 105.31
CA GLU A 293 -40.01 -159.42 104.40
C GLU A 293 -39.29 -160.74 104.70
N LYS A 294 -37.99 -160.70 105.02
CA LYS A 294 -37.21 -161.87 105.44
C LYS A 294 -37.73 -162.47 106.74
N VAL A 295 -38.02 -161.64 107.75
CA VAL A 295 -38.66 -162.07 109.01
C VAL A 295 -40.08 -162.62 108.75
N ILE A 296 -40.86 -162.00 107.87
CA ILE A 296 -42.19 -162.49 107.45
C ILE A 296 -42.06 -163.85 106.74
N LYS A 297 -41.01 -164.07 105.94
CA LYS A 297 -40.76 -165.34 105.25
C LYS A 297 -40.40 -166.46 106.23
N ASP A 298 -39.52 -166.21 107.19
CA ASP A 298 -39.15 -167.19 108.22
C ASP A 298 -40.36 -167.54 109.11
N LEU A 299 -41.20 -166.54 109.43
CA LEU A 299 -42.50 -166.74 110.08
C LEU A 299 -43.50 -167.51 109.19
N SER A 300 -43.41 -167.39 107.86
CA SER A 300 -44.28 -168.10 106.92
C SER A 300 -43.88 -169.56 106.72
N GLU A 301 -42.59 -169.88 106.67
CA GLU A 301 -42.11 -171.28 106.60
C GLU A 301 -42.44 -172.02 107.91
N THR A 302 -42.23 -171.36 109.07
CA THR A 302 -42.63 -171.93 110.37
C THR A 302 -44.16 -172.03 110.54
N LEU A 303 -44.95 -171.14 109.93
CA LEU A 303 -46.41 -171.30 109.84
C LEU A 303 -46.80 -172.47 108.91
N GLN A 304 -46.08 -172.67 107.79
CA GLN A 304 -46.40 -173.68 106.79
C GLN A 304 -46.16 -175.12 107.28
N ASP A 305 -45.11 -175.38 108.06
CA ASP A 305 -44.88 -176.71 108.65
C ASP A 305 -45.81 -177.00 109.83
N ASN A 306 -46.21 -175.96 110.57
CA ASN A 306 -47.34 -176.06 111.50
C ASN A 306 -48.66 -176.31 110.74
N GLU A 307 -48.89 -175.71 109.56
CA GLU A 307 -50.06 -176.00 108.73
C GLU A 307 -50.08 -177.42 108.16
N LYS A 308 -48.93 -178.04 107.86
CA LYS A 308 -48.88 -179.47 107.46
C LYS A 308 -49.36 -180.36 108.60
N SER A 309 -48.76 -180.17 109.79
CA SER A 309 -49.12 -180.88 111.02
C SER A 309 -50.59 -180.64 111.40
N TYR A 310 -51.06 -179.40 111.23
CA TYR A 310 -52.45 -179.02 111.43
C TYR A 310 -53.39 -179.62 110.39
N LYS A 311 -52.97 -179.84 109.13
CA LYS A 311 -53.83 -180.46 108.09
C LYS A 311 -54.03 -181.96 108.32
N GLU A 312 -53.06 -182.65 108.91
CA GLU A 312 -53.26 -184.03 109.40
C GLU A 312 -54.21 -184.04 110.61
N LEU A 313 -54.07 -183.10 111.55
CA LEU A 313 -54.99 -182.99 112.70
C LEU A 313 -56.38 -182.41 112.35
N GLN A 314 -56.50 -181.63 111.27
CA GLN A 314 -57.75 -181.03 110.77
C GLN A 314 -58.61 -182.06 110.01
N ALA A 315 -58.02 -183.21 109.62
CA ALA A 315 -58.79 -184.38 109.24
C ALA A 315 -59.53 -185.02 110.43
N GLU A 316 -59.02 -184.89 111.67
CA GLU A 316 -59.73 -185.28 112.89
C GLU A 316 -60.62 -184.15 113.45
N LEU A 317 -60.14 -182.91 113.47
CA LEU A 317 -60.77 -181.80 114.21
C LEU A 317 -61.78 -180.97 113.39
N LEU A 318 -62.56 -181.66 112.56
CA LEU A 318 -63.83 -181.17 112.00
C LEU A 318 -64.91 -181.16 113.12
N LEU A 319 -64.65 -180.48 114.24
CA LEU A 319 -65.38 -180.70 115.50
C LEU A 319 -65.77 -179.45 116.35
N THR A 320 -65.08 -178.28 116.31
CA THR A 320 -65.48 -177.08 117.14
C THR A 320 -65.05 -175.67 116.64
N ARG A 321 -65.65 -174.55 117.14
CA ARG A 321 -65.74 -173.19 116.46
C ARG A 321 -66.29 -171.98 117.33
N LYS A 322 -65.71 -170.71 117.39
CA LYS A 322 -66.34 -169.37 117.83
C LYS A 322 -65.45 -168.05 118.10
N ARG A 323 -65.94 -166.79 117.75
CA ARG A 323 -65.80 -165.33 118.26
C ARG A 323 -64.49 -164.40 118.24
N GLN A 324 -64.41 -163.05 118.57
CA GLN A 324 -65.14 -161.73 118.20
C GLN A 324 -64.74 -160.33 118.93
N ALA A 325 -64.26 -159.24 118.22
CA ALA A 325 -64.38 -157.70 118.35
C ALA A 325 -63.99 -156.81 119.64
N PHE A 326 -63.96 -155.43 119.82
CA PHE A 326 -64.27 -154.10 119.09
C PHE A 326 -63.87 -152.69 119.80
N LEU A 327 -63.59 -151.55 119.06
CA LEU A 327 -63.57 -150.00 119.28
C LEU A 327 -63.06 -149.22 120.58
N ALA A 328 -62.93 -147.86 120.82
CA ALA A 328 -63.19 -146.44 120.25
C ALA A 328 -62.12 -145.35 120.79
N GLU A 329 -62.10 -143.97 120.88
CA GLU A 329 -62.81 -142.62 120.58
C GLU A 329 -61.79 -141.38 120.80
N THR A 330 -61.87 -139.99 120.87
CA THR A 330 -62.73 -138.70 120.85
C THR A 330 -61.82 -137.42 120.44
N CYS A 331 -61.88 -136.02 120.59
CA CYS A 331 -62.66 -134.82 121.15
C CYS A 331 -62.20 -133.36 120.59
N GLU A 332 -62.55 -132.16 121.19
CA GLU A 332 -62.34 -130.69 120.73
C GLU A 332 -61.87 -129.62 121.82
N ASN A 333 -61.86 -128.22 121.86
CA ASN A 333 -62.10 -126.89 121.10
C ASN A 333 -61.60 -125.62 121.97
N ASN A 334 -61.63 -124.23 121.83
CA ASN A 334 -61.84 -123.04 120.88
C ASN A 334 -61.46 -121.58 121.51
N VAL A 335 -61.66 -120.37 120.86
CA VAL A 335 -61.95 -118.92 121.37
C VAL A 335 -61.00 -117.63 121.23
N ARG A 336 -61.53 -116.53 120.57
CA ARG A 336 -61.50 -114.97 120.69
C ARG A 336 -60.29 -113.97 120.88
N GLU A 337 -60.62 -112.66 120.72
CA GLU A 337 -59.86 -111.38 120.57
C GLU A 337 -59.37 -110.62 121.84
N LEU A 338 -58.34 -109.76 121.71
CA LEU A 338 -58.03 -108.43 122.35
C LEU A 338 -56.53 -108.06 122.06
N GLU A 339 -55.93 -106.85 122.20
CA GLU A 339 -56.20 -105.60 122.96
C GLU A 339 -55.98 -104.30 122.09
N SER A 340 -55.79 -103.12 122.72
CA SER A 340 -55.64 -101.80 122.07
C SER A 340 -54.75 -100.82 122.85
N LEU A 341 -54.14 -99.86 122.12
CA LEU A 341 -53.60 -98.56 122.58
C LEU A 341 -52.40 -98.48 123.57
N LEU A 342 -51.53 -97.50 123.26
CA LEU A 342 -50.64 -96.70 124.13
C LEU A 342 -49.26 -97.23 124.61
N ASP A 343 -48.35 -96.24 124.77
CA ASP A 343 -47.18 -96.16 125.68
C ASP A 343 -45.98 -97.13 125.55
N SER A 344 -44.70 -96.72 125.71
CA SER A 344 -44.10 -95.39 125.99
C SER A 344 -42.54 -95.39 125.95
N PHE A 345 -41.92 -94.19 126.06
CA PHE A 345 -40.51 -93.90 126.43
C PHE A 345 -39.37 -94.35 125.47
N THR A 346 -38.13 -93.80 125.50
CA THR A 346 -37.45 -92.93 126.50
C THR A 346 -36.47 -91.88 125.91
N MET A 347 -36.56 -90.64 126.42
CA MET A 347 -35.56 -89.57 126.65
C MET A 347 -34.19 -89.50 125.91
N SER A 348 -33.81 -88.27 125.52
CA SER A 348 -32.55 -87.66 125.99
C SER A 348 -32.60 -86.12 126.08
N SER A 349 -32.32 -85.62 127.29
CA SER A 349 -32.04 -84.26 127.82
C SER A 349 -31.54 -83.13 126.88
N GLN A 350 -32.05 -81.88 126.95
CA GLN A 350 -31.76 -80.77 127.94
C GLN A 350 -30.50 -79.96 127.51
N TRP A 351 -30.39 -78.61 127.49
CA TRP A 351 -30.72 -77.55 128.47
C TRP A 351 -31.02 -76.15 127.83
N THR A 352 -32.13 -75.51 128.26
CA THR A 352 -32.33 -74.11 128.76
C THR A 352 -31.38 -72.95 128.36
N ALA A 353 -31.84 -71.78 127.86
CA ALA A 353 -32.61 -70.63 128.47
C ALA A 353 -31.73 -69.57 129.21
N GLY A 354 -32.07 -68.27 129.33
CA GLY A 354 -33.29 -67.50 128.98
C GLY A 354 -33.04 -65.95 128.91
N ILE A 355 -34.06 -65.09 128.66
CA ILE A 355 -34.96 -64.41 129.65
C ILE A 355 -34.32 -63.14 130.28
N HIS A 356 -34.92 -61.92 130.38
CA HIS A 356 -36.20 -61.34 129.90
C HIS A 356 -36.19 -59.77 129.94
N LYS A 357 -37.21 -59.14 129.33
CA LYS A 357 -38.07 -57.93 129.67
C LYS A 357 -37.64 -56.92 130.79
N ASP A 358 -38.15 -55.68 130.91
CA ASP A 358 -39.43 -55.07 130.46
C ASP A 358 -39.44 -53.50 130.39
N LYS A 359 -40.35 -52.94 129.55
CA LYS A 359 -41.21 -51.72 129.66
C LYS A 359 -40.84 -50.27 130.10
N ASP A 360 -41.57 -49.35 129.43
CA ASP A 360 -42.31 -48.12 129.87
C ASP A 360 -41.66 -46.73 130.21
N LYS A 361 -41.71 -45.83 129.20
CA LYS A 361 -42.26 -44.43 129.17
C LYS A 361 -41.61 -43.23 129.98
N PRO A 362 -41.95 -41.94 129.65
CA PRO A 362 -41.14 -40.71 129.93
C PRO A 362 -41.72 -39.85 131.12
N PRO A 363 -41.37 -38.54 131.39
CA PRO A 363 -40.55 -37.53 130.65
C PRO A 363 -39.67 -36.52 131.48
N SER A 364 -38.99 -35.56 130.80
CA SER A 364 -39.09 -34.08 131.00
C SER A 364 -37.80 -33.21 130.94
N PHE A 365 -38.00 -31.94 130.52
CA PHE A 365 -37.31 -30.70 130.92
C PHE A 365 -35.76 -30.54 130.94
N THR A 366 -35.12 -30.57 129.77
CA THR A 366 -33.75 -29.99 129.57
C THR A 366 -33.63 -29.09 128.31
N LEU A 367 -34.75 -28.56 127.81
CA LEU A 367 -34.86 -27.85 126.52
C LEU A 367 -34.48 -26.35 126.59
N VAL A 368 -33.40 -25.99 127.30
CA VAL A 368 -33.06 -24.58 127.57
C VAL A 368 -31.58 -24.22 127.37
N LEU A 369 -30.65 -25.14 127.62
CA LEU A 369 -29.21 -24.81 127.61
C LEU A 369 -28.49 -25.10 126.28
N GLU A 370 -29.00 -26.00 125.44
CA GLU A 370 -28.34 -26.33 124.16
C GLU A 370 -28.50 -25.21 123.10
N THR A 371 -29.63 -24.49 123.14
CA THR A 371 -30.03 -23.47 122.15
C THR A 371 -29.02 -22.31 122.03
N LEU A 372 -28.29 -21.98 123.10
CA LEU A 372 -27.28 -20.92 123.09
C LEU A 372 -25.95 -21.33 122.44
N ARG A 373 -25.72 -22.64 122.24
CA ARG A 373 -24.45 -23.16 121.72
C ARG A 373 -24.34 -23.08 120.20
N CYS A 374 -25.46 -23.24 119.49
CA CYS A 374 -25.50 -23.17 118.02
C CYS A 374 -25.27 -21.75 117.47
N THR A 375 -25.82 -20.73 118.13
CA THR A 375 -25.78 -19.34 117.64
C THR A 375 -24.37 -18.73 117.53
N LEU A 376 -23.38 -19.26 118.26
CA LEU A 376 -22.01 -18.71 118.19
C LEU A 376 -21.24 -19.22 116.96
N THR A 377 -21.46 -20.48 116.57
CA THR A 377 -20.81 -21.11 115.42
C THR A 377 -21.26 -20.48 114.10
N ASP A 378 -22.55 -20.14 114.01
CA ASP A 378 -23.17 -19.48 112.86
C ASP A 378 -22.52 -18.13 112.47
N TYR A 379 -21.93 -17.42 113.43
CA TYR A 379 -21.27 -16.12 113.16
C TYR A 379 -19.81 -16.29 112.73
N GLN A 380 -19.10 -17.34 113.17
CA GLN A 380 -17.75 -17.62 112.69
C GLN A 380 -17.78 -18.09 111.23
N ASN A 381 -18.67 -19.03 110.90
CA ASN A 381 -18.79 -19.56 109.54
C ASN A 381 -19.12 -18.47 108.51
N LYS A 382 -20.02 -17.52 108.84
CA LYS A 382 -20.39 -16.40 107.95
C LYS A 382 -19.25 -15.41 107.72
N GLN A 383 -18.32 -15.26 108.67
CA GLN A 383 -17.12 -14.44 108.47
C GLN A 383 -16.13 -15.13 107.52
N GLU A 384 -15.97 -16.44 107.64
CA GLU A 384 -15.10 -17.23 106.76
C GLU A 384 -15.68 -17.36 105.34
N GLU A 385 -17.00 -17.54 105.17
CA GLU A 385 -17.66 -17.46 103.85
C GLU A 385 -17.47 -16.08 103.21
N ALA A 386 -17.64 -14.99 103.96
CA ALA A 386 -17.47 -13.63 103.43
C ALA A 386 -16.03 -13.34 102.96
N SER A 387 -15.01 -13.84 103.67
CA SER A 387 -13.61 -13.76 103.22
C SER A 387 -13.35 -14.62 101.99
N ASN A 388 -13.88 -15.85 101.94
CA ASN A 388 -13.72 -16.74 100.79
C ASN A 388 -14.42 -16.22 99.52
N GLU A 389 -15.59 -15.58 99.65
CA GLU A 389 -16.24 -14.90 98.52
C GLU A 389 -15.48 -13.64 98.08
N LEU A 390 -14.89 -12.87 99.01
CA LEU A 390 -14.05 -11.73 98.65
C LEU A 390 -12.80 -12.15 97.86
N GLU A 391 -12.16 -13.27 98.22
CA GLU A 391 -10.99 -13.78 97.50
C GLU A 391 -11.36 -14.41 96.14
N LYS A 392 -12.54 -15.05 96.01
CA LYS A 392 -13.09 -15.41 94.69
C LYS A 392 -13.35 -14.17 93.85
N MET A 393 -13.87 -13.09 94.44
CA MET A 393 -14.21 -11.86 93.75
C MET A 393 -12.96 -11.10 93.26
N THR A 394 -11.86 -11.09 94.04
CA THR A 394 -10.58 -10.55 93.56
C THR A 394 -9.96 -11.40 92.45
N VAL A 395 -9.99 -12.73 92.55
CA VAL A 395 -9.51 -13.63 91.48
C VAL A 395 -10.34 -13.48 90.19
N LEU A 396 -11.66 -13.34 90.30
CA LEU A 396 -12.55 -13.04 89.16
C LEU A 396 -12.27 -11.65 88.58
N SER A 397 -12.00 -10.64 89.42
CA SER A 397 -11.62 -9.29 89.01
C SER A 397 -10.29 -9.28 88.25
N GLU A 398 -9.26 -9.97 88.74
CA GLU A 398 -7.99 -10.17 88.02
C GLU A 398 -8.19 -10.90 86.69
N LYS A 399 -9.06 -11.92 86.65
CA LYS A 399 -9.35 -12.65 85.43
C LYS A 399 -10.03 -11.74 84.40
N MET A 400 -11.05 -10.98 84.80
CA MET A 400 -11.70 -9.99 83.93
C MET A 400 -10.74 -8.88 83.49
N ALA A 401 -9.80 -8.46 84.33
CA ALA A 401 -8.76 -7.50 83.94
C ALA A 401 -7.83 -8.08 82.85
N LYS A 402 -7.39 -9.33 82.99
CA LYS A 402 -6.54 -10.02 82.00
C LYS A 402 -7.30 -10.29 80.69
N GLU A 403 -8.58 -10.65 80.75
CA GLU A 403 -9.46 -10.78 79.58
C GLU A 403 -9.72 -9.42 78.90
N LEU A 404 -9.87 -8.33 79.69
CA LEU A 404 -9.98 -6.97 79.18
C LEU A 404 -8.69 -6.52 78.48
N GLU A 405 -7.51 -6.75 79.06
CA GLU A 405 -6.22 -6.45 78.43
C GLU A 405 -6.02 -7.24 77.13
N ALA A 406 -6.36 -8.54 77.12
CA ALA A 406 -6.34 -9.35 75.90
C ALA A 406 -7.28 -8.80 74.82
N SER A 407 -8.50 -8.40 75.18
CA SER A 407 -9.46 -7.79 74.26
C SER A 407 -8.98 -6.43 73.72
N GLN A 408 -8.31 -5.61 74.55
CA GLN A 408 -7.70 -4.35 74.13
C GLN A 408 -6.53 -4.58 73.17
N TYR A 409 -5.71 -5.61 73.41
CA TYR A 409 -4.63 -5.98 72.50
C TYR A 409 -5.17 -6.42 71.14
N GLN A 410 -6.19 -7.30 71.12
CA GLN A 410 -6.87 -7.74 69.90
C GLN A 410 -7.55 -6.58 69.16
N LEU A 411 -8.18 -5.64 69.89
CA LEU A 411 -8.78 -4.45 69.28
C LEU A 411 -7.71 -3.54 68.63
N ARG A 412 -6.53 -3.41 69.26
CA ARG A 412 -5.40 -2.64 68.71
C ARG A 412 -4.81 -3.31 67.46
N SER A 413 -4.63 -4.64 67.44
CA SER A 413 -4.14 -5.35 66.25
C SER A 413 -5.16 -5.28 65.10
N GLN A 414 -6.45 -5.48 65.37
CA GLN A 414 -7.51 -5.31 64.37
C GLN A 414 -7.57 -3.88 63.82
N THR A 415 -7.36 -2.87 64.67
CA THR A 415 -7.29 -1.46 64.23
C THR A 415 -6.08 -1.22 63.31
N GLN A 416 -4.92 -1.81 63.61
CA GLN A 416 -3.73 -1.73 62.76
C GLN A 416 -3.91 -2.47 61.43
N GLU A 417 -4.52 -3.66 61.44
CA GLU A 417 -4.86 -4.40 60.21
C GLU A 417 -5.84 -3.61 59.35
N LEU A 418 -6.91 -3.05 59.93
CA LEU A 418 -7.87 -2.19 59.22
C LEU A 418 -7.19 -0.95 58.62
N GLN A 419 -6.25 -0.32 59.32
CA GLN A 419 -5.47 0.80 58.78
C GLN A 419 -4.63 0.37 57.56
N VAL A 420 -3.92 -0.76 57.64
CA VAL A 420 -3.14 -1.28 56.49
C VAL A 420 -4.04 -1.65 55.31
N LYS A 421 -5.26 -2.18 55.56
CA LYS A 421 -6.26 -2.43 54.52
C LYS A 421 -6.84 -1.13 53.93
N HIS A 422 -7.03 -0.10 54.74
CA HIS A 422 -7.46 1.22 54.27
C HIS A 422 -6.40 1.87 53.37
N ASP A 423 -5.13 1.82 53.76
CA ASP A 423 -4.06 2.51 53.02
C ASP A 423 -3.73 1.79 51.71
N SER A 424 -3.74 0.45 51.70
CA SER A 424 -3.65 -0.33 50.44
C SER A 424 -4.89 -0.17 49.54
N LEU A 425 -6.09 0.07 50.10
CA LEU A 425 -7.27 0.48 49.31
C LEU A 425 -7.10 1.90 48.74
N ALA A 426 -6.46 2.82 49.46
CA ALA A 426 -6.17 4.16 48.97
C ALA A 426 -5.14 4.15 47.83
N ASP A 427 -4.12 3.29 47.89
CA ASP A 427 -3.12 3.14 46.82
C ASP A 427 -3.69 2.45 45.57
N THR A 428 -4.40 1.34 45.72
CA THR A 428 -5.08 0.69 44.58
C THR A 428 -6.11 1.61 43.90
N LYS A 429 -6.74 2.53 44.66
CA LYS A 429 -7.59 3.61 44.09
C LYS A 429 -6.79 4.65 43.30
N LYS A 430 -5.55 5.01 43.71
CA LYS A 430 -4.67 5.87 42.90
C LYS A 430 -4.26 5.17 41.61
N GLU A 431 -3.94 3.87 41.67
CA GLU A 431 -3.60 3.07 40.49
C GLU A 431 -4.78 2.96 39.52
N LEU A 432 -6.00 2.72 40.01
CA LEU A 432 -7.22 2.71 39.20
C LEU A 432 -7.44 4.04 38.47
N ASN A 433 -7.31 5.16 39.18
CA ASN A 433 -7.41 6.50 38.57
C ASN A 433 -6.32 6.71 37.50
N ASN A 434 -5.07 6.28 37.77
CA ASN A 434 -3.95 6.35 36.83
C ASN A 434 -4.10 5.41 35.61
N LEU A 435 -4.95 4.40 35.68
CA LEU A 435 -5.33 3.56 34.55
C LEU A 435 -6.50 4.18 33.76
N GLN A 436 -7.47 4.80 34.45
CA GLN A 436 -8.57 5.51 33.82
C GLN A 436 -8.10 6.70 32.97
N THR A 437 -7.15 7.51 33.46
CA THR A 437 -6.54 8.59 32.67
C THR A 437 -5.84 8.05 31.42
N LYS A 438 -4.99 7.02 31.57
CA LYS A 438 -4.33 6.35 30.44
C LYS A 438 -5.29 5.72 29.43
N CYS A 439 -6.50 5.34 29.85
CA CYS A 439 -7.55 4.89 28.93
C CYS A 439 -8.14 6.09 28.16
N ALA A 440 -8.51 7.17 28.83
CA ALA A 440 -8.99 8.40 28.18
C ALA A 440 -7.95 9.00 27.20
N ASP A 441 -6.67 9.00 27.58
CA ASP A 441 -5.56 9.42 26.71
C ASP A 441 -5.53 8.58 25.41
N ARG A 442 -5.63 7.25 25.55
CA ARG A 442 -5.67 6.31 24.41
C ARG A 442 -6.92 6.46 23.57
N GLU A 443 -8.08 6.69 24.17
CA GLU A 443 -9.34 6.96 23.47
C GLU A 443 -9.25 8.26 22.65
N SER A 444 -8.63 9.31 23.20
CA SER A 444 -8.38 10.56 22.47
C SER A 444 -7.44 10.36 21.29
N LEU A 445 -6.36 9.58 21.46
CA LEU A 445 -5.44 9.23 20.38
C LEU A 445 -6.13 8.39 19.29
N ILE A 446 -6.99 7.44 19.66
CA ILE A 446 -7.80 6.66 18.73
C ILE A 446 -8.80 7.53 17.96
N ALA A 447 -9.37 8.58 18.60
CA ALA A 447 -10.23 9.54 17.92
C ALA A 447 -9.45 10.38 16.89
N THR A 448 -8.26 10.88 17.25
CA THR A 448 -7.37 11.61 16.33
C THR A 448 -6.96 10.74 15.14
N LEU A 449 -6.46 9.52 15.38
CA LEU A 449 -6.04 8.59 14.33
C LEU A 449 -7.19 8.18 13.40
N LYS A 450 -8.43 8.08 13.90
CA LYS A 450 -9.62 7.86 13.06
C LYS A 450 -9.89 9.04 12.13
N MET A 451 -9.75 10.27 12.61
CA MET A 451 -9.96 11.47 11.81
C MET A 451 -8.83 11.67 10.79
N GLU A 452 -7.58 11.39 11.15
CA GLU A 452 -6.45 11.35 10.22
C GLU A 452 -6.67 10.31 9.11
N LEU A 453 -7.09 9.09 9.46
CA LEU A 453 -7.43 8.05 8.49
C LEU A 453 -8.57 8.48 7.55
N GLN A 454 -9.61 9.14 8.07
CA GLN A 454 -10.72 9.66 7.26
C GLN A 454 -10.26 10.78 6.31
N ASN A 455 -9.37 11.66 6.76
CA ASN A 455 -8.75 12.69 5.91
C ASN A 455 -7.89 12.07 4.80
N VAL A 456 -7.07 11.06 5.11
CA VAL A 456 -6.24 10.33 4.13
C VAL A 456 -7.11 9.60 3.10
N LEU A 457 -8.22 8.98 3.52
CA LEU A 457 -9.17 8.35 2.61
C LEU A 457 -9.79 9.38 1.65
N HIS A 458 -10.22 10.54 2.15
CA HIS A 458 -10.78 11.60 1.31
C HIS A 458 -9.76 12.18 0.32
N CYS A 459 -8.51 12.39 0.74
CA CYS A 459 -7.43 12.77 -0.18
C CYS A 459 -7.20 11.70 -1.26
N LEU A 460 -7.23 10.41 -0.90
CA LEU A 460 -7.05 9.31 -1.85
C LEU A 460 -8.24 9.15 -2.83
N GLU A 461 -9.46 9.51 -2.43
CA GLU A 461 -10.61 9.65 -3.34
C GLU A 461 -10.43 10.82 -4.32
N LYS A 462 -9.91 11.95 -3.84
CA LYS A 462 -9.63 13.13 -4.66
C LYS A 462 -8.52 12.85 -5.69
N GLU A 463 -7.42 12.21 -5.30
CA GLU A 463 -6.35 11.83 -6.21
C GLU A 463 -6.83 10.79 -7.25
N LYS A 464 -7.71 9.85 -6.88
CA LYS A 464 -8.38 8.96 -7.85
C LYS A 464 -9.17 9.73 -8.90
N ALA A 465 -9.89 10.79 -8.51
CA ALA A 465 -10.61 11.64 -9.45
C ALA A 465 -9.63 12.31 -10.44
N TYR A 466 -8.56 12.94 -9.95
CA TYR A 466 -7.52 13.52 -10.81
C TYR A 466 -6.86 12.48 -11.74
N CYS A 467 -6.56 11.26 -11.24
CA CYS A 467 -6.06 10.19 -12.11
C CYS A 467 -7.05 9.82 -13.24
N THR A 468 -8.37 9.88 -13.01
CA THR A 468 -9.35 9.68 -14.08
C THR A 468 -9.45 10.87 -15.03
N GLU A 469 -9.33 12.10 -14.55
CA GLU A 469 -9.31 13.32 -15.38
C GLU A 469 -8.08 13.33 -16.31
N TYR A 470 -6.88 13.14 -15.76
CA TYR A 470 -5.65 13.03 -16.56
C TYR A 470 -5.69 11.85 -17.54
N LYS A 471 -6.27 10.71 -17.18
CA LYS A 471 -6.45 9.59 -18.13
C LYS A 471 -7.35 9.98 -19.30
N ASN A 472 -8.45 10.67 -19.03
CA ASN A 472 -9.37 11.15 -20.07
C ASN A 472 -8.74 12.24 -20.94
N GLU A 473 -7.85 13.07 -20.39
CA GLU A 473 -7.10 14.09 -21.15
C GLU A 473 -6.00 13.47 -22.02
N ILE A 474 -5.24 12.52 -21.49
CA ILE A 474 -4.27 11.71 -22.27
C ILE A 474 -4.99 11.00 -23.43
N GLN A 475 -6.14 10.37 -23.18
CA GLN A 475 -6.91 9.71 -24.24
C GLN A 475 -7.31 10.69 -25.35
N LYS A 476 -7.84 11.87 -25.01
CA LYS A 476 -8.18 12.92 -26.00
C LYS A 476 -6.96 13.38 -26.80
N LEU A 477 -5.79 13.49 -26.16
CA LEU A 477 -4.54 13.85 -26.82
C LEU A 477 -4.06 12.75 -27.77
N THR A 478 -4.22 11.47 -27.42
CA THR A 478 -3.97 10.33 -28.32
C THR A 478 -4.93 10.34 -29.51
N GLU A 479 -6.24 10.47 -29.28
CA GLU A 479 -7.26 10.53 -30.34
C GLU A 479 -7.02 11.71 -31.30
N ALA A 480 -6.62 12.88 -30.77
CA ALA A 480 -6.27 14.05 -31.58
C ALA A 480 -4.97 13.86 -32.37
N TYR A 481 -3.96 13.20 -31.80
CA TYR A 481 -2.71 12.86 -32.49
C TYR A 481 -2.91 11.84 -33.61
N GLU A 482 -3.68 10.77 -33.35
CA GLU A 482 -4.01 9.76 -34.37
C GLU A 482 -4.73 10.42 -35.56
N LYS A 483 -5.72 11.27 -35.28
CA LYS A 483 -6.44 12.06 -36.31
C LYS A 483 -5.53 13.01 -37.09
N ASP A 484 -4.60 13.71 -36.43
CA ASP A 484 -3.60 14.56 -37.09
C ASP A 484 -2.66 13.73 -38.00
N THR A 485 -2.26 12.53 -37.58
CA THR A 485 -1.46 11.64 -38.44
C THR A 485 -2.26 11.09 -39.62
N GLU A 486 -3.56 10.81 -39.47
CA GLU A 486 -4.43 10.37 -40.57
C GLU A 486 -4.70 11.50 -41.59
N GLU A 487 -4.98 12.73 -41.12
CA GLU A 487 -5.14 13.91 -41.99
C GLU A 487 -3.85 14.21 -42.78
N LYS A 488 -2.69 14.11 -42.13
CA LYS A 488 -1.40 14.29 -42.81
C LYS A 488 -1.10 13.14 -43.77
N LEU A 489 -1.36 11.89 -43.41
CA LEU A 489 -1.15 10.72 -44.28
C LEU A 489 -2.06 10.77 -45.52
N THR A 490 -3.33 11.14 -45.36
CA THR A 490 -4.27 11.33 -46.47
C THR A 490 -3.89 12.52 -47.35
N PHE A 491 -3.36 13.62 -46.78
CA PHE A 491 -2.76 14.71 -47.56
C PHE A 491 -1.55 14.24 -48.38
N LEU A 492 -0.57 13.54 -47.79
CA LEU A 492 0.59 13.03 -48.54
C LEU A 492 0.19 12.02 -49.61
N HIS A 493 -0.74 11.11 -49.31
CA HIS A 493 -1.26 10.17 -50.30
C HIS A 493 -1.95 10.92 -51.45
N THR A 494 -2.75 11.95 -51.15
CA THR A 494 -3.38 12.80 -52.17
C THR A 494 -2.34 13.53 -53.03
N LEU A 495 -1.28 14.07 -52.43
CA LEU A 495 -0.17 14.70 -53.15
C LEU A 495 0.57 13.70 -54.05
N TYR A 496 0.87 12.50 -53.55
CA TYR A 496 1.46 11.42 -54.32
C TYR A 496 0.58 11.05 -55.52
N GLN A 497 -0.73 10.84 -55.33
CA GLN A 497 -1.65 10.52 -56.43
C GLN A 497 -1.70 11.64 -57.49
N HIS A 498 -1.63 12.91 -57.11
CA HIS A 498 -1.54 14.02 -58.07
C HIS A 498 -0.21 14.00 -58.85
N LEU A 499 0.92 13.67 -58.21
CA LEU A 499 2.22 13.55 -58.87
C LEU A 499 2.30 12.32 -59.79
N VAL A 500 1.65 11.21 -59.42
CA VAL A 500 1.43 10.04 -60.32
C VAL A 500 0.60 10.48 -61.54
N ALA A 501 -0.56 11.09 -61.32
CA ALA A 501 -1.50 11.45 -62.37
C ALA A 501 -0.95 12.53 -63.33
N GLY A 502 -0.18 13.48 -62.82
CA GLY A 502 0.55 14.48 -63.62
C GLY A 502 1.80 13.94 -64.31
N CYS A 503 2.15 12.66 -64.13
CA CYS A 503 3.37 12.03 -64.67
C CYS A 503 4.67 12.75 -64.25
N VAL A 504 4.68 13.32 -63.04
CA VAL A 504 5.78 14.12 -62.49
C VAL A 504 6.78 13.26 -61.71
N LEU A 505 6.39 12.05 -61.28
CA LEU A 505 7.27 11.12 -60.56
C LEU A 505 8.35 10.53 -61.49
N ILE A 506 9.61 10.65 -61.05
CA ILE A 506 10.80 10.22 -61.79
C ILE A 506 11.12 8.74 -61.50
N LYS A 507 10.69 8.24 -60.34
CA LYS A 507 10.56 6.79 -60.05
C LYS A 507 9.14 6.47 -59.64
N LYS A 508 8.51 5.54 -60.36
CA LYS A 508 7.31 4.85 -59.90
C LYS A 508 7.73 3.68 -59.02
N SER A 509 7.32 3.69 -57.74
CA SER A 509 7.49 2.54 -56.85
C SER A 509 6.57 1.40 -57.29
N GLU A 510 7.12 0.19 -57.48
CA GLU A 510 6.35 -1.01 -57.87
C GLU A 510 5.72 -1.74 -56.67
N GLY A 511 5.74 -1.12 -55.48
CA GLY A 511 5.20 -1.68 -54.24
C GLY A 511 3.73 -1.33 -54.00
N ILE A 512 2.86 -2.35 -54.10
CA ILE A 512 1.56 -2.53 -53.43
C ILE A 512 0.78 -1.24 -53.10
N LEU A 513 -0.19 -0.88 -53.95
CA LEU A 513 -0.94 0.39 -53.92
C LEU A 513 -1.72 0.73 -52.63
N ASP A 514 -2.04 -0.26 -51.79
CA ASP A 514 -3.11 -0.13 -50.79
C ASP A 514 -2.71 0.54 -49.47
N LYS A 515 -1.45 0.43 -49.02
CA LYS A 515 -1.00 0.94 -47.71
C LYS A 515 0.47 1.37 -47.72
N PHE A 516 0.68 2.68 -47.69
CA PHE A 516 1.99 3.29 -47.38
C PHE A 516 2.03 3.72 -45.91
N SER A 517 3.16 3.56 -45.24
CA SER A 517 3.40 4.22 -43.95
C SER A 517 3.72 5.71 -44.13
N TRP A 518 3.55 6.50 -43.06
CA TRP A 518 3.94 7.92 -43.03
C TRP A 518 5.40 8.13 -43.46
N SER A 519 6.32 7.28 -42.99
CA SER A 519 7.72 7.31 -43.37
C SER A 519 7.96 7.03 -44.86
N GLU A 520 7.27 6.04 -45.45
CA GLU A 520 7.41 5.70 -46.87
C GLU A 520 6.87 6.79 -47.79
N LEU A 521 5.72 7.38 -47.45
CA LEU A 521 5.17 8.50 -48.23
C LEU A 521 6.07 9.74 -48.14
N CYS A 522 6.60 10.04 -46.95
CA CYS A 522 7.59 11.10 -46.77
C CYS A 522 8.85 10.87 -47.61
N THR A 523 9.49 9.70 -47.57
CA THR A 523 10.72 9.46 -48.33
C THR A 523 10.50 9.46 -49.83
N VAL A 524 9.44 8.81 -50.33
CA VAL A 524 9.12 8.79 -51.76
C VAL A 524 8.80 10.19 -52.30
N LEU A 525 8.08 11.02 -51.54
CA LEU A 525 7.82 12.40 -51.93
C LEU A 525 9.08 13.27 -51.86
N GLN A 526 9.89 13.15 -50.81
CA GLN A 526 11.14 13.88 -50.66
C GLN A 526 12.13 13.56 -51.79
N GLU A 527 12.38 12.29 -52.10
CA GLU A 527 13.27 11.87 -53.19
C GLU A 527 12.84 12.44 -54.56
N ASN A 528 11.54 12.47 -54.84
CA ASN A 528 11.03 13.05 -56.09
C ASN A 528 11.14 14.59 -56.09
N VAL A 529 10.84 15.25 -54.97
CA VAL A 529 10.99 16.72 -54.85
C VAL A 529 12.46 17.15 -55.01
N ASP A 530 13.39 16.48 -54.34
CA ASP A 530 14.82 16.79 -54.45
C ASP A 530 15.35 16.58 -55.87
N THR A 531 14.87 15.53 -56.56
CA THR A 531 15.24 15.28 -57.97
C THR A 531 14.65 16.34 -58.90
N LEU A 532 13.41 16.77 -58.68
CA LEU A 532 12.77 17.85 -59.46
C LEU A 532 13.48 19.21 -59.23
N ILE A 533 13.92 19.50 -58.01
CA ILE A 533 14.73 20.69 -57.68
C ILE A 533 16.08 20.62 -58.41
N LEU A 534 16.74 19.45 -58.43
CA LEU A 534 18.01 19.25 -59.12
C LEU A 534 17.87 19.51 -60.64
N ASP A 535 16.86 18.93 -61.29
CA ASP A 535 16.64 19.12 -62.72
C ASP A 535 16.15 20.54 -63.07
N LEU A 536 15.39 21.20 -62.19
CA LEU A 536 15.01 22.62 -62.33
C LEU A 536 16.24 23.54 -62.27
N ASN A 537 17.13 23.35 -61.29
CA ASN A 537 18.38 24.12 -61.18
C ASN A 537 19.26 23.93 -62.42
N LYS A 538 19.41 22.69 -62.88
CA LYS A 538 20.15 22.31 -64.09
C LYS A 538 19.50 22.80 -65.39
N ALA A 539 18.19 23.04 -65.41
CA ALA A 539 17.51 23.74 -66.49
C ALA A 539 17.79 25.25 -66.44
N ASN A 540 17.76 25.86 -65.26
CA ASN A 540 18.06 27.26 -65.05
C ASN A 540 19.51 27.62 -65.43
N GLU A 541 20.49 26.79 -65.05
CA GLU A 541 21.89 26.92 -65.49
C GLU A 541 22.03 26.97 -67.03
N LYS A 542 21.30 26.10 -67.74
CA LYS A 542 21.28 26.10 -69.21
C LYS A 542 20.63 27.37 -69.77
N VAL A 543 19.56 27.86 -69.15
CA VAL A 543 18.91 29.13 -69.53
C VAL A 543 19.88 30.28 -69.37
N SER A 544 20.50 30.46 -68.19
CA SER A 544 21.47 31.54 -67.96
C SER A 544 22.70 31.45 -68.88
N HIS A 545 23.15 30.25 -69.23
CA HIS A 545 24.20 30.07 -70.24
C HIS A 545 23.74 30.51 -71.65
N LEU A 546 22.52 30.14 -72.06
CA LEU A 546 21.95 30.56 -73.35
C LEU A 546 21.68 32.06 -73.40
N GLU A 547 21.21 32.67 -72.31
CA GLU A 547 21.04 34.12 -72.17
C GLU A 547 22.37 34.85 -72.32
N TYR A 548 23.43 34.38 -71.65
CA TYR A 548 24.79 34.90 -71.80
C TYR A 548 25.29 34.82 -73.25
N VAL A 549 25.12 33.66 -73.91
CA VAL A 549 25.49 33.47 -75.32
C VAL A 549 24.66 34.37 -76.25
N CYS A 550 23.37 34.56 -75.99
CA CYS A 550 22.50 35.45 -76.76
C CYS A 550 22.88 36.91 -76.56
N LYS A 551 23.23 37.33 -75.33
CA LYS A 551 23.70 38.68 -75.04
C LYS A 551 25.02 38.98 -75.75
N ASN A 552 26.01 38.09 -75.66
CA ASN A 552 27.29 38.26 -76.36
C ASN A 552 27.10 38.35 -77.88
N LYS A 553 26.18 37.57 -78.47
CA LYS A 553 25.81 37.67 -79.89
C LYS A 553 25.09 38.99 -80.22
N SER A 554 24.22 39.47 -79.34
CA SER A 554 23.58 40.79 -79.47
C SER A 554 24.62 41.91 -79.47
N ASP A 555 25.56 41.87 -78.54
CA ASP A 555 26.47 42.99 -78.29
C ASP A 555 27.57 43.05 -79.36
N THR A 556 28.11 41.90 -79.80
CA THR A 556 28.97 41.83 -81.00
C THR A 556 28.24 42.23 -82.29
N MET A 557 26.94 41.95 -82.42
CA MET A 557 26.15 42.43 -83.57
C MET A 557 26.00 43.96 -83.56
N LYS A 558 25.86 44.59 -82.39
CA LYS A 558 25.84 46.06 -82.26
C LYS A 558 27.18 46.68 -82.61
N GLU A 559 28.30 46.08 -82.18
CA GLU A 559 29.65 46.53 -82.53
C GLU A 559 29.89 46.47 -84.05
N ILE A 560 29.45 45.39 -84.71
CA ILE A 560 29.49 45.26 -86.18
C ILE A 560 28.59 46.31 -86.84
N GLN A 561 27.37 46.54 -86.34
CA GLN A 561 26.47 47.55 -86.89
C GLN A 561 27.03 48.98 -86.73
N GLN A 562 27.57 49.32 -85.56
CA GLN A 562 28.17 50.64 -85.32
C GLN A 562 29.40 50.87 -86.20
N THR A 563 30.29 49.88 -86.34
CA THR A 563 31.47 50.01 -87.21
C THR A 563 31.11 50.11 -88.70
N GLN A 564 30.00 49.47 -89.13
CA GLN A 564 29.42 49.69 -90.46
C GLN A 564 28.84 51.10 -90.62
N GLU A 565 28.09 51.62 -89.64
CA GLU A 565 27.55 52.98 -89.69
C GLU A 565 28.66 54.05 -89.68
N GLU A 566 29.70 53.88 -88.86
CA GLU A 566 30.86 54.77 -88.84
C GLU A 566 31.65 54.77 -90.14
N THR A 567 31.80 53.61 -90.81
CA THR A 567 32.51 53.53 -92.10
C THR A 567 31.68 54.12 -93.23
N LEU A 568 30.35 53.90 -93.25
CA LEU A 568 29.42 54.58 -94.17
C LEU A 568 29.42 56.10 -93.95
N LYS A 569 29.46 56.57 -92.71
CA LYS A 569 29.56 58.01 -92.39
C LYS A 569 30.87 58.62 -92.90
N LYS A 570 32.01 57.97 -92.64
CA LYS A 570 33.33 58.39 -93.15
C LYS A 570 33.34 58.44 -94.70
N PHE A 571 32.73 57.47 -95.36
CA PHE A 571 32.58 57.46 -96.82
C PHE A 571 31.67 58.60 -97.32
N ALA A 572 30.56 58.88 -96.66
CA ALA A 572 29.68 60.01 -97.01
C ALA A 572 30.35 61.38 -96.79
N GLU A 573 31.20 61.52 -95.77
CA GLU A 573 32.02 62.71 -95.54
C GLU A 573 33.10 62.88 -96.63
N GLN A 574 33.76 61.79 -97.03
CA GLN A 574 34.69 61.79 -98.18
C GLN A 574 34.01 62.17 -99.50
N MET A 575 32.83 61.59 -99.79
CA MET A 575 32.04 61.93 -100.98
C MET A 575 31.65 63.42 -101.01
N LYS A 576 31.23 64.00 -99.88
CA LYS A 576 30.94 65.45 -99.78
C LYS A 576 32.18 66.32 -99.98
N ALA A 577 33.34 65.89 -99.49
CA ALA A 577 34.60 66.60 -99.72
C ALA A 577 35.02 66.56 -101.20
N GLN A 578 34.84 65.41 -101.86
CA GLN A 578 35.07 65.24 -103.30
C GLN A 578 34.11 66.06 -104.15
N GLU A 579 32.80 66.04 -103.83
CA GLU A 579 31.78 66.89 -104.46
C GLU A 579 32.11 68.37 -104.31
N SER A 580 32.53 68.81 -103.11
CA SER A 580 32.96 70.19 -102.84
C SER A 580 34.20 70.57 -103.65
N CYS A 581 35.14 69.64 -103.85
CA CYS A 581 36.32 69.85 -104.68
C CYS A 581 35.94 70.02 -106.17
N TRP A 582 35.08 69.14 -106.70
CA TRP A 582 34.55 69.24 -108.06
C TRP A 582 33.72 70.51 -108.27
N LEU A 583 32.89 70.91 -107.30
CA LEU A 583 32.11 72.15 -107.36
C LEU A 583 33.02 73.38 -107.38
N LYS A 584 34.15 73.35 -106.65
CA LYS A 584 35.16 74.40 -106.71
C LYS A 584 35.86 74.43 -108.07
N GLN A 585 36.36 73.29 -108.56
CA GLN A 585 36.97 73.19 -109.91
C GLN A 585 36.01 73.68 -111.01
N LYS A 586 34.72 73.35 -110.91
CA LYS A 586 33.68 73.85 -111.80
C LYS A 586 33.60 75.39 -111.74
N LYS A 587 33.50 75.99 -110.55
CA LYS A 587 33.47 77.46 -110.40
C LYS A 587 34.74 78.13 -110.93
N ASP A 588 35.90 77.55 -110.68
CA ASP A 588 37.19 78.08 -111.15
C ASP A 588 37.25 78.06 -112.70
N LEU A 589 36.69 77.02 -113.34
CA LEU A 589 36.52 76.95 -114.80
C LEU A 589 35.45 77.92 -115.34
N GLU A 590 34.28 78.02 -114.70
CA GLU A 590 33.22 78.97 -115.06
C GLU A 590 33.74 80.42 -114.98
N GLN A 591 34.58 80.73 -113.99
CA GLN A 591 35.26 82.02 -113.86
C GLN A 591 36.27 82.25 -115.02
N GLN A 592 37.08 81.24 -115.38
CA GLN A 592 38.02 81.33 -116.51
C GLN A 592 37.29 81.56 -117.85
N TYR A 593 36.21 80.82 -118.12
CA TYR A 593 35.38 81.03 -119.31
C TYR A 593 34.70 82.40 -119.31
N SER A 594 34.25 82.90 -118.15
CA SER A 594 33.65 84.23 -118.02
C SER A 594 34.65 85.35 -118.32
N VAL A 595 35.90 85.22 -117.85
CA VAL A 595 36.99 86.16 -118.20
C VAL A 595 37.28 86.10 -119.70
N LEU A 596 37.43 84.90 -120.28
CA LEU A 596 37.71 84.73 -121.72
C LEU A 596 36.57 85.29 -122.60
N LEU A 597 35.31 85.10 -122.20
CA LEU A 597 34.15 85.71 -122.86
C LEU A 597 34.15 87.24 -122.74
N GLY A 598 34.55 87.79 -121.59
CA GLY A 598 34.75 89.23 -121.41
C GLY A 598 35.86 89.80 -122.30
N GLU A 599 36.97 89.10 -122.44
CA GLU A 599 38.05 89.46 -123.38
C GLU A 599 37.63 89.36 -124.85
N VAL A 600 36.78 88.39 -125.21
CA VAL A 600 36.22 88.28 -126.56
C VAL A 600 35.19 89.39 -126.82
N HIS A 601 34.34 89.72 -125.84
CA HIS A 601 33.35 90.78 -125.97
C HIS A 601 34.01 92.16 -126.06
N THR A 602 35.04 92.44 -125.25
CA THR A 602 35.81 93.69 -125.36
C THR A 602 36.59 93.77 -126.68
N ARG A 603 37.19 92.68 -127.16
CA ARG A 603 37.79 92.62 -128.52
C ARG A 603 36.75 92.87 -129.61
N ALA A 604 35.54 92.33 -129.49
CA ALA A 604 34.44 92.58 -130.43
C ALA A 604 33.93 94.03 -130.37
N GLN A 605 33.83 94.64 -129.18
CA GLN A 605 33.48 96.06 -129.01
C GLN A 605 34.54 96.98 -129.64
N VAL A 606 35.84 96.69 -129.44
CA VAL A 606 36.94 97.40 -130.12
C VAL A 606 36.81 97.24 -131.64
N GLN A 607 36.45 96.05 -132.13
CA GLN A 607 36.24 95.83 -133.56
C GLN A 607 35.04 96.63 -134.10
N TYR A 608 33.94 96.73 -133.34
CA TYR A 608 32.80 97.61 -133.68
C TYR A 608 33.19 99.10 -133.69
N PHE A 609 33.92 99.60 -132.69
CA PHE A 609 34.43 100.98 -132.67
C PHE A 609 35.38 101.27 -133.86
N CYS A 610 36.23 100.31 -134.23
CA CYS A 610 37.05 100.41 -135.44
C CYS A 610 36.20 100.35 -136.73
N GLN A 611 35.03 99.70 -136.72
CA GLN A 611 34.12 99.64 -137.86
C GLN A 611 33.37 100.98 -138.08
N GLU A 612 32.96 101.65 -136.99
CA GLU A 612 32.29 102.95 -137.05
C GLU A 612 33.26 104.08 -137.43
N THR A 613 34.51 104.05 -136.94
CA THR A 613 35.55 105.05 -137.27
C THR A 613 36.15 104.89 -138.69
N ILE A 614 35.54 104.05 -139.54
CA ILE A 614 35.92 103.84 -140.95
C ILE A 614 34.82 104.30 -141.93
N ASN A 615 33.67 104.77 -141.42
CA ASN A 615 32.52 105.18 -142.25
C ASN A 615 32.02 106.63 -142.01
N PHE A 616 32.90 107.55 -141.60
CA PHE A 616 32.68 109.01 -141.73
C PHE A 616 34.00 109.77 -141.88
#